data_AF-A0A9P9P5T0-F1
#
_entry.id   AF-A0A9P9P5T0-F1
#
_cell.length_a   1.000
_cell.length_b   1.000
_cell.length_c   1.000
_cell.angle_alpha   90.00
_cell.angle_beta   90.00
_cell.angle_gamma   90.00
#
_symmetry.space_group_name_H-M   'P 1'
#
loop_
_entity.id
_entity.type
_entity.pdbx_description
1 polymer ?
#
loop_
_entity_poly.entity_id
_entity_poly.type
_entity_poly.pdbx_seq_one_letter_code
_entity_poly.pdbx_strand_id
1 'polypeptide(L)'
;IACLVEDPNTKRQLPRNYVEGLEERVAFLESILQQSQVEPSDPNITHQGAIQPSPPLVAEQYGAEDEPVSDLASKVGMLGLKAAGAEPHYLGSSSVFAFSRIINSSLRQITSTKPGFANAGQDVTSPPSPCLLPDYATAMKLSNAYFRSIHPQYPFLHEPTFRKWEADLLRPTGDALTLSFDFVPIFFVNIVYAVGALLLPNSEELAQQLYISAQLYIDHIMALDNLESIQAVLCCTMYSLRSSTGPSIWYLSGFALRMCTEFGYHRSSQRLGLTNDLLRLELRRRSFWCVYVVDCAIATMLGRPLGISLVEVDAELPLDINDSEITSSGLCGPVRSSSTDSPTTTTIAIHVIRLRCLWARIHTSLYSDTTACNPSHPTYATRIEGLRSELEQWLASRPPIAPNVSESLSIFGSSDWYQLNYSYSIIMIYRGQITNGKGAPDKIGAECLKAAENICHGYRHLYVGSRGKPVNYTWGSLHFLFTAGLTYLHCLWNFPKIRDGVRHEDLISTCTDCTRVLIVMSQRWETVAPYHDIFEALSSRTMTMMLEKSQAQRTDLRPMLVSNGLDSDDLTQWMTGINDVGMSNVVDEMLNGLIGDYNSPGHDEQQFWDEMITGSCA
;
A
#
# COMPACT_ATOMS: atom_id res chain seq x y z
N ILE A 1 4.22 20.01 56.52
CA ILE A 1 5.57 20.02 55.93
C ILE A 1 5.77 18.65 55.32
N ALA A 2 5.70 18.54 53.98
CA ALA A 2 5.85 17.25 53.31
C ALA A 2 7.33 16.82 53.37
N CYS A 3 7.60 15.62 53.87
CA CYS A 3 8.94 15.07 53.95
C CYS A 3 9.33 14.59 52.53
N LEU A 4 10.18 15.36 51.85
CA LEU A 4 10.67 15.10 50.50
C LEU A 4 12.05 14.45 50.59
N VAL A 5 12.27 13.41 49.78
CA VAL A 5 13.57 12.73 49.65
C VAL A 5 14.13 13.05 48.27
N GLU A 6 15.38 13.48 48.21
CA GLU A 6 16.07 13.81 46.97
C GLU A 6 16.81 12.59 46.45
N ASP A 7 16.49 12.17 45.23
CA ASP A 7 17.22 11.10 44.54
C ASP A 7 18.64 11.61 44.19
N PRO A 8 19.71 10.95 44.68
CA PRO A 8 21.08 11.43 44.50
C PRO A 8 21.57 11.44 43.05
N ASN A 9 20.97 10.65 42.15
CA ASN A 9 21.38 10.60 40.74
C ASN A 9 20.64 11.62 39.88
N THR A 10 19.36 11.85 40.16
CA THR A 10 18.50 12.71 39.33
C THR A 10 18.22 14.08 39.95
N LYS A 11 18.60 14.27 41.22
CA LYS A 11 18.34 15.45 42.06
C LYS A 11 16.88 15.87 42.14
N ARG A 12 15.95 14.97 41.80
CA ARG A 12 14.51 15.23 41.88
C ARG A 12 14.03 14.94 43.30
N GLN A 13 13.25 15.88 43.84
CA GLN A 13 12.64 15.78 45.16
C GLN A 13 11.26 15.15 45.03
N LEU A 14 11.14 13.90 45.47
CA LEU A 14 9.89 13.15 45.44
C LEU A 14 9.34 13.00 46.87
N PRO A 15 8.02 13.04 47.06
CA PRO A 15 7.42 12.90 48.37
C PRO A 15 7.57 11.46 48.87
N ARG A 16 7.96 11.30 50.14
CA ARG A 16 8.35 10.01 50.74
C ARG A 16 7.27 8.93 50.62
N ASN A 17 5.99 9.32 50.60
CA ASN A 17 4.86 8.42 50.40
C ASN A 17 4.86 7.72 49.04
N TYR A 18 5.45 8.32 48.00
CA TYR A 18 5.59 7.71 46.68
C TYR A 18 6.70 6.65 46.67
N VAL A 19 7.79 6.90 47.40
CA VAL A 19 8.90 5.95 47.55
C VAL A 19 8.48 4.76 48.41
N GLU A 20 7.81 5.00 49.54
CA GLU A 20 7.25 3.92 50.37
C GLU A 20 6.25 3.05 49.60
N GLY A 21 5.41 3.65 48.74
CA GLY A 21 4.49 2.88 47.89
C GLY A 21 5.18 2.02 46.83
N LEU A 22 6.35 2.45 46.33
CA LEU A 22 7.16 1.65 45.41
C LEU A 22 7.90 0.53 46.14
N GLU A 23 8.44 0.79 47.33
CA GLU A 23 9.06 -0.22 48.18
C GLU A 23 8.06 -1.29 48.62
N GLU A 24 6.85 -0.91 49.01
CA GLU A 24 5.77 -1.87 49.32
C GLU A 24 5.37 -2.70 48.10
N ARG A 25 5.36 -2.11 46.90
CA ARG A 25 5.04 -2.84 45.67
C ARG A 25 6.13 -3.82 45.26
N VAL A 26 7.40 -3.46 45.46
CA VAL A 26 8.54 -4.36 45.23
C VAL A 26 8.53 -5.50 46.26
N ALA A 27 8.35 -5.20 47.55
CA ALA A 27 8.24 -6.22 48.59
C ALA A 27 7.06 -7.18 48.34
N PHE A 28 5.94 -6.67 47.85
CA PHE A 28 4.79 -7.48 47.45
C PHE A 28 5.13 -8.43 46.29
N LEU A 29 5.80 -7.94 45.25
CA LEU A 29 6.21 -8.75 44.10
C LEU A 29 7.28 -9.79 44.47
N GLU A 30 8.20 -9.44 45.37
CA GLU A 30 9.19 -10.37 45.94
C GLU A 30 8.53 -11.44 46.81
N SER A 31 7.48 -11.09 47.57
CA SER A 31 6.71 -12.05 48.36
C SER A 31 5.96 -13.05 47.48
N ILE A 32 5.48 -12.63 46.30
CA ILE A 32 4.85 -13.51 45.31
C ILE A 32 5.90 -14.48 44.72
N LEU A 33 7.11 -13.98 44.46
CA LEU A 33 8.21 -14.82 43.97
C LEU A 33 8.67 -15.84 45.02
N GLN A 34 8.71 -15.47 46.30
CA GLN A 34 9.01 -16.41 47.40
C GLN A 34 7.88 -17.41 47.66
N GLN A 35 6.62 -17.01 47.55
CA GLN A 35 5.47 -17.94 47.63
C GLN A 35 5.42 -18.94 46.47
N SER A 36 6.12 -18.65 45.37
CA SER A 36 6.22 -19.54 44.21
C SER A 36 7.30 -20.63 44.36
N GLN A 37 8.09 -20.62 45.45
CA GLN A 37 9.10 -21.63 45.74
C GLN A 37 8.77 -22.39 47.04
N VAL A 38 8.10 -23.53 46.91
CA VAL A 38 8.02 -24.56 47.96
C VAL A 38 8.44 -25.90 47.36
N GLU A 39 9.54 -26.45 47.87
CA GLU A 39 10.03 -27.83 47.66
C GLU A 39 9.08 -28.88 48.28
N PRO A 40 9.20 -30.16 47.89
CA PRO A 40 9.65 -31.10 48.92
C PRO A 40 10.71 -32.10 48.45
N SER A 41 11.60 -32.39 49.39
CA SER A 41 12.59 -33.47 49.43
C SER A 41 11.92 -34.83 49.68
N ASP A 42 12.37 -35.91 49.02
CA ASP A 42 12.82 -37.16 49.67
C ASP A 42 13.45 -38.19 48.66
N PRO A 43 14.30 -39.13 49.11
CA PRO A 43 15.34 -39.80 48.31
C PRO A 43 14.96 -41.18 47.75
N ASN A 44 15.60 -41.57 46.63
CA ASN A 44 15.69 -42.93 46.07
C ASN A 44 14.36 -43.66 45.76
N ILE A 45 13.97 -43.66 44.46
CA ILE A 45 13.73 -44.83 43.57
C ILE A 45 12.87 -44.38 42.35
N THR A 46 13.51 -44.30 41.18
CA THR A 46 13.01 -44.43 39.78
C THR A 46 11.55 -44.07 39.42
N HIS A 47 11.35 -43.01 38.63
CA HIS A 47 11.00 -43.02 37.19
C HIS A 47 10.51 -41.65 36.69
N GLN A 48 11.00 -41.26 35.49
CA GLN A 48 10.37 -40.39 34.47
C GLN A 48 10.04 -38.92 34.78
N GLY A 49 10.69 -38.04 34.03
CA GLY A 49 10.07 -36.87 33.40
C GLY A 49 10.39 -35.49 34.00
N ALA A 50 10.78 -34.57 33.12
CA ALA A 50 10.99 -33.12 33.30
C ALA A 50 12.28 -32.71 34.06
N ILE A 51 13.31 -32.29 33.33
CA ILE A 51 13.62 -30.89 32.97
C ILE A 51 13.95 -30.05 34.21
N GLN A 52 15.24 -29.83 34.43
CA GLN A 52 15.75 -28.62 35.07
C GLN A 52 17.00 -28.09 34.35
N PRO A 53 17.28 -26.79 34.51
CA PRO A 53 18.01 -25.95 33.57
C PRO A 53 19.39 -25.53 34.08
N SER A 54 20.33 -25.42 33.16
CA SER A 54 21.63 -24.75 33.31
C SER A 54 21.93 -24.00 32.00
N PRO A 55 23.03 -23.23 31.90
CA PRO A 55 23.07 -21.77 31.82
C PRO A 55 23.37 -21.31 30.38
N PRO A 56 23.49 -19.99 30.10
CA PRO A 56 23.46 -19.48 28.74
C PRO A 56 24.77 -19.82 28.02
N LEU A 57 24.67 -20.67 27.01
CA LEU A 57 25.76 -20.98 26.10
C LEU A 57 25.33 -20.55 24.70
N VAL A 58 25.88 -19.39 24.32
CA VAL A 58 26.51 -19.12 23.02
C VAL A 58 25.97 -20.00 21.89
N ALA A 59 25.01 -19.45 21.14
CA ALA A 59 24.72 -19.97 19.81
C ALA A 59 25.88 -19.54 18.89
N GLU A 60 26.80 -20.46 18.67
CA GLU A 60 27.73 -20.41 17.53
C GLU A 60 26.91 -20.33 16.23
N GLN A 61 27.36 -19.42 15.37
CA GLN A 61 26.80 -19.14 14.07
C GLN A 61 27.43 -20.06 13.02
N TYR A 62 26.70 -21.10 12.61
CA TYR A 62 26.90 -21.80 11.33
C TYR A 62 26.68 -20.80 10.22
N GLY A 63 27.80 -20.30 9.72
CA GLY A 63 27.87 -19.38 8.60
C GLY A 63 27.12 -19.92 7.39
N ALA A 64 26.20 -19.10 6.90
CA ALA A 64 25.85 -19.07 5.50
C ALA A 64 26.12 -17.64 5.02
N GLU A 65 27.09 -17.52 4.12
CA GLU A 65 27.44 -16.33 3.36
C GLU A 65 26.21 -15.85 2.59
N ASP A 66 25.47 -14.89 3.16
CA ASP A 66 24.21 -14.44 2.61
C ASP A 66 24.15 -12.91 2.55
N GLU A 67 25.23 -12.29 2.11
CA GLU A 67 25.32 -10.86 1.89
C GLU A 67 26.02 -10.77 0.56
N PRO A 68 25.26 -10.89 -0.56
CA PRO A 68 24.87 -9.66 -1.20
C PRO A 68 23.58 -9.74 -2.12
N VAL A 69 22.57 -10.56 -1.81
CA VAL A 69 21.39 -10.81 -2.68
C VAL A 69 20.01 -10.26 -2.21
N SER A 70 19.99 -9.58 -1.06
CA SER A 70 18.85 -9.05 -0.31
C SER A 70 18.74 -7.57 -0.53
N ASP A 71 19.66 -6.87 -1.17
CA ASP A 71 19.67 -5.41 -1.04
C ASP A 71 18.59 -4.86 -1.94
N LEU A 72 18.64 -5.08 -3.25
CA LEU A 72 17.56 -4.60 -4.12
C LEU A 72 16.17 -5.13 -3.68
N ALA A 73 16.07 -6.40 -3.27
CA ALA A 73 14.82 -6.94 -2.77
C ALA A 73 14.40 -6.30 -1.43
N SER A 74 15.29 -6.18 -0.45
CA SER A 74 15.10 -5.53 0.86
C SER A 74 14.77 -4.05 0.67
N LYS A 75 15.50 -3.34 -0.19
CA LYS A 75 15.19 -1.99 -0.66
C LYS A 75 13.77 -1.90 -1.18
N VAL A 76 13.33 -2.81 -2.06
CA VAL A 76 11.93 -2.84 -2.55
C VAL A 76 10.93 -3.26 -1.45
N GLY A 77 11.33 -4.12 -0.51
CA GLY A 77 10.49 -4.61 0.59
C GLY A 77 10.31 -3.60 1.73
N MET A 78 11.33 -2.79 2.00
CA MET A 78 11.33 -1.68 2.97
C MET A 78 10.46 -0.50 2.50
N LEU A 79 10.10 -0.46 1.21
CA LEU A 79 9.21 0.55 0.65
C LEU A 79 7.71 0.26 0.90
N GLY A 80 7.38 -0.81 1.63
CA GLY A 80 6.01 -1.17 2.02
C GLY A 80 5.39 -0.20 3.04
N LEU A 81 4.79 0.88 2.55
CA LEU A 81 3.85 1.79 3.25
C LEU A 81 4.21 2.12 4.72
N LYS A 82 5.26 2.94 4.85
CA LYS A 82 5.72 3.70 6.03
C LYS A 82 5.87 2.89 7.33
N ALA A 83 7.03 2.27 7.48
CA ALA A 83 7.69 2.10 8.77
C ALA A 83 9.21 2.12 8.57
N ALA A 84 9.82 3.30 8.71
CA ALA A 84 11.27 3.40 8.85
C ALA A 84 11.64 2.89 10.26
N GLY A 85 12.42 1.81 10.34
CA GLY A 85 13.02 1.33 11.60
C GLY A 85 12.24 0.29 12.43
N ALA A 86 11.22 -0.36 11.88
CA ALA A 86 10.47 -1.42 12.57
C ALA A 86 10.77 -2.83 12.01
N GLU A 87 10.42 -3.87 12.76
CA GLU A 87 10.54 -5.28 12.40
C GLU A 87 10.08 -5.58 10.95
N PRO A 88 10.67 -6.60 10.29
CA PRO A 88 10.33 -6.94 8.90
C PRO A 88 8.83 -7.25 8.77
N HIS A 89 8.12 -6.42 8.01
CA HIS A 89 6.69 -6.59 7.78
C HIS A 89 6.43 -7.68 6.73
N TYR A 90 5.38 -8.48 6.92
CA TYR A 90 4.97 -9.46 5.92
C TYR A 90 4.51 -8.79 4.60
N LEU A 91 5.09 -9.26 3.50
CA LEU A 91 4.71 -8.95 2.11
C LEU A 91 4.48 -10.28 1.39
N GLY A 92 3.26 -10.52 0.92
CA GLY A 92 2.93 -11.81 0.30
C GLY A 92 3.08 -11.83 -1.22
N SER A 93 2.60 -12.92 -1.82
CA SER A 93 2.89 -13.33 -3.21
C SER A 93 2.41 -12.35 -4.29
N SER A 94 1.36 -11.56 -4.04
CA SER A 94 0.88 -10.55 -4.99
C SER A 94 1.57 -9.19 -4.86
N SER A 95 2.48 -9.00 -3.89
CA SER A 95 3.17 -7.72 -3.70
C SER A 95 4.17 -7.39 -4.80
N VAL A 96 4.48 -6.12 -5.01
CA VAL A 96 5.60 -5.70 -5.87
C VAL A 96 6.93 -6.35 -5.44
N PHE A 97 7.15 -6.55 -4.14
CA PHE A 97 8.34 -7.24 -3.61
C PHE A 97 8.42 -8.71 -4.07
N ALA A 98 7.32 -9.45 -4.04
CA ALA A 98 7.30 -10.81 -4.58
C ALA A 98 7.59 -10.82 -6.10
N PHE A 99 7.17 -9.78 -6.83
CA PHE A 99 7.47 -9.66 -8.26
C PHE A 99 8.93 -9.32 -8.50
N SER A 100 9.48 -8.39 -7.72
CA SER A 100 10.88 -7.99 -7.80
C SER A 100 11.79 -9.16 -7.46
N ARG A 101 11.41 -10.07 -6.56
CA ARG A 101 12.13 -11.33 -6.32
C ARG A 101 12.16 -12.27 -7.53
N ILE A 102 11.09 -12.29 -8.34
CA ILE A 102 11.02 -13.13 -9.55
C ILE A 102 11.87 -12.52 -10.66
N ILE A 103 11.75 -11.21 -10.87
CA ILE A 103 12.66 -10.46 -11.73
C ILE A 103 14.10 -10.67 -11.28
N ASN A 104 14.35 -10.58 -9.98
CA ASN A 104 15.64 -10.87 -9.40
C ASN A 104 16.05 -12.33 -9.60
N SER A 105 15.14 -13.29 -9.63
CA SER A 105 15.47 -14.71 -9.92
C SER A 105 15.91 -14.91 -11.37
N SER A 106 15.27 -14.21 -12.32
CA SER A 106 15.75 -14.11 -13.71
C SER A 106 17.10 -13.39 -13.79
N LEU A 107 17.41 -12.51 -12.82
CA LEU A 107 18.72 -11.87 -12.64
C LEU A 107 19.69 -12.67 -11.73
N ARG A 108 19.26 -13.74 -11.04
CA ARG A 108 20.09 -14.57 -10.13
C ARG A 108 20.77 -15.73 -10.84
N GLN A 109 20.39 -16.05 -12.08
CA GLN A 109 21.29 -16.75 -13.00
C GLN A 109 22.44 -15.85 -13.48
N ILE A 110 22.48 -14.59 -13.03
CA ILE A 110 23.24 -13.52 -13.67
C ILE A 110 24.17 -12.75 -12.71
N THR A 111 23.89 -12.57 -11.41
CA THR A 111 24.93 -12.31 -10.37
C THR A 111 24.40 -12.15 -8.94
N SER A 112 25.32 -12.38 -7.99
CA SER A 112 25.26 -12.11 -6.54
C SER A 112 26.00 -10.78 -6.25
N THR A 113 25.33 -9.66 -5.88
CA THR A 113 25.86 -8.56 -4.98
C THR A 113 24.88 -7.42 -4.50
N LYS A 114 24.98 -6.90 -3.23
CA LYS A 114 24.04 -6.18 -2.30
C LYS A 114 24.81 -4.96 -1.79
N PRO A 115 24.14 -3.81 -1.60
CA PRO A 115 24.41 -3.01 -0.38
C PRO A 115 23.23 -2.17 0.20
N GLY A 116 22.92 -2.30 1.50
CA GLY A 116 21.83 -1.64 2.27
C GLY A 116 21.82 -0.09 2.38
N PHE A 117 20.67 0.44 2.88
CA PHE A 117 20.31 1.86 3.07
C PHE A 117 20.44 2.37 4.53
N ALA A 118 20.48 3.70 4.72
CA ALA A 118 20.37 4.42 6.01
C ALA A 118 19.14 5.36 6.10
N ASN A 119 18.70 5.59 7.34
CA ASN A 119 17.52 6.37 7.78
C ASN A 119 17.81 7.87 8.00
N ALA A 120 16.78 8.71 7.84
CA ALA A 120 16.75 10.12 8.25
C ALA A 120 15.83 10.33 9.48
N GLY A 121 16.29 11.20 10.40
CA GLY A 121 15.64 11.52 11.68
C GLY A 121 14.56 12.60 11.62
N GLN A 122 13.75 12.68 12.69
CA GLN A 122 12.74 13.73 12.90
C GLN A 122 13.05 14.53 14.17
N ASP A 123 13.06 15.86 14.02
CA ASP A 123 13.00 16.84 15.11
C ASP A 123 11.54 17.18 15.49
N VAL A 124 11.31 17.39 16.78
CA VAL A 124 10.01 17.68 17.42
C VAL A 124 9.93 19.15 17.83
N THR A 125 8.87 19.91 17.52
CA THR A 125 8.54 21.16 18.24
C THR A 125 7.03 21.54 18.27
N SER A 126 6.55 21.88 19.48
CA SER A 126 5.28 22.54 19.89
C SER A 126 3.95 21.75 19.88
N PRO A 127 3.08 21.92 20.91
CA PRO A 127 1.77 21.28 20.96
C PRO A 127 0.81 21.88 19.91
N PRO A 128 -0.01 21.05 19.26
CA PRO A 128 -0.92 21.51 18.20
C PRO A 128 -1.97 22.47 18.74
N SER A 129 -2.05 23.68 18.17
CA SER A 129 -3.12 24.65 18.42
C SER A 129 -4.15 24.63 17.29
N PRO A 130 -5.45 24.84 17.56
CA PRO A 130 -6.45 24.93 16.50
C PRO A 130 -6.14 26.09 15.56
N CYS A 131 -6.10 25.83 14.25
CA CYS A 131 -6.03 26.89 13.24
C CYS A 131 -7.42 27.52 13.05
N LEU A 132 -7.46 28.80 12.71
CA LEU A 132 -8.70 29.46 12.34
C LEU A 132 -9.24 28.85 11.04
N LEU A 133 -10.57 28.75 10.94
CA LEU A 133 -11.19 28.35 9.68
C LEU A 133 -10.83 29.37 8.59
N PRO A 134 -10.56 28.91 7.35
CA PRO A 134 -10.28 29.80 6.23
C PRO A 134 -11.45 30.75 5.93
N ASP A 135 -11.17 31.83 5.20
CA ASP A 135 -12.23 32.68 4.66
C ASP A 135 -13.22 31.89 3.79
N TYR A 136 -14.44 32.39 3.61
CA TYR A 136 -15.50 31.72 2.86
C TYR A 136 -15.08 31.28 1.46
N ALA A 137 -14.33 32.10 0.72
CA ALA A 137 -13.92 31.78 -0.64
C ALA A 137 -12.90 30.64 -0.67
N THR A 138 -11.96 30.62 0.26
CA THR A 138 -10.99 29.55 0.45
C THR A 138 -11.69 28.26 0.93
N ALA A 139 -12.53 28.36 1.95
CA ALA A 139 -13.37 27.27 2.47
C ALA A 139 -14.15 26.55 1.34
N MET A 140 -14.89 27.31 0.52
CA MET A 140 -15.63 26.76 -0.63
C MET A 140 -14.71 26.07 -1.65
N LYS A 141 -13.52 26.62 -1.91
CA LYS A 141 -12.56 25.98 -2.82
C LYS A 141 -12.11 24.63 -2.27
N LEU A 142 -11.81 24.55 -0.98
CA LEU A 142 -11.33 23.32 -0.32
C LEU A 142 -12.40 22.23 -0.30
N SER A 143 -13.62 22.53 0.16
CA SER A 143 -14.71 21.53 0.15
C SER A 143 -15.09 21.11 -1.26
N ASN A 144 -15.15 22.03 -2.23
CA ASN A 144 -15.39 21.67 -3.62
C ASN A 144 -14.29 20.78 -4.20
N ALA A 145 -13.02 21.01 -3.84
CA ALA A 145 -11.93 20.13 -4.26
C ALA A 145 -12.17 18.70 -3.73
N TYR A 146 -12.57 18.55 -2.46
CA TYR A 146 -12.93 17.25 -1.87
C TYR A 146 -14.11 16.57 -2.60
N PHE A 147 -15.26 17.24 -2.69
CA PHE A 147 -16.48 16.63 -3.26
C PHE A 147 -16.37 16.34 -4.75
N ARG A 148 -15.54 17.09 -5.48
CA ARG A 148 -15.29 16.81 -6.91
C ARG A 148 -14.24 15.71 -7.13
N SER A 149 -13.33 15.49 -6.18
CA SER A 149 -12.16 14.61 -6.39
C SER A 149 -12.20 13.29 -5.64
N ILE A 150 -12.71 13.29 -4.40
CA ILE A 150 -12.72 12.14 -3.49
C ILE A 150 -14.07 11.44 -3.52
N HIS A 151 -15.13 12.24 -3.35
CA HIS A 151 -16.50 11.74 -3.21
C HIS A 151 -16.98 10.84 -4.35
N PRO A 152 -16.63 11.06 -5.63
CA PRO A 152 -17.05 10.17 -6.70
C PRO A 152 -16.54 8.74 -6.56
N GLN A 153 -15.40 8.55 -5.89
CA GLN A 153 -14.83 7.22 -5.59
C GLN A 153 -15.24 6.73 -4.20
N TYR A 154 -15.31 7.63 -3.22
CA TYR A 154 -15.53 7.32 -1.81
C TYR A 154 -16.66 8.18 -1.21
N PRO A 155 -17.94 7.95 -1.57
CA PRO A 155 -19.07 8.77 -1.12
C PRO A 155 -19.54 8.36 0.29
N PHE A 156 -18.62 8.21 1.24
CA PHE A 156 -18.97 7.81 2.61
C PHE A 156 -19.54 8.97 3.45
N LEU A 157 -19.41 10.22 2.98
CA LEU A 157 -20.11 11.38 3.54
C LEU A 157 -21.38 11.67 2.74
N HIS A 158 -22.24 12.54 3.26
CA HIS A 158 -23.38 13.08 2.53
C HIS A 158 -23.15 14.56 2.27
N GLU A 159 -23.03 14.96 1.00
CA GLU A 159 -22.67 16.35 0.67
C GLU A 159 -23.66 17.37 1.26
N PRO A 160 -25.00 17.23 1.14
CA PRO A 160 -25.95 18.17 1.74
C PRO A 160 -25.79 18.33 3.26
N THR A 161 -25.51 17.23 3.98
CA THR A 161 -25.26 17.28 5.43
C THR A 161 -24.00 18.08 5.73
N PHE A 162 -22.92 17.83 4.99
CA PHE A 162 -21.67 18.56 5.13
C PHE A 162 -21.85 20.06 4.83
N ARG A 163 -22.56 20.41 3.75
CA ARG A 163 -22.80 21.82 3.38
C ARG A 163 -23.55 22.58 4.46
N LYS A 164 -24.44 21.91 5.19
CA LYS A 164 -25.11 22.49 6.36
C LYS A 164 -24.11 22.79 7.48
N TRP A 165 -23.27 21.82 7.85
CA TRP A 165 -22.21 22.01 8.85
C TRP A 165 -21.26 23.16 8.47
N GLU A 166 -20.86 23.20 7.20
CA GLU A 166 -19.99 24.25 6.64
C GLU A 166 -20.65 25.64 6.73
N ALA A 167 -21.92 25.77 6.36
CA ALA A 167 -22.64 27.04 6.44
C ALA A 167 -22.84 27.52 7.89
N ASP A 168 -23.17 26.60 8.80
CA ASP A 168 -23.39 26.92 10.22
C ASP A 168 -22.09 27.40 10.89
N LEU A 169 -20.94 26.80 10.57
CA LEU A 169 -19.63 27.16 11.11
C LEU A 169 -19.03 28.45 10.51
N LEU A 170 -19.34 28.78 9.26
CA LEU A 170 -18.84 29.99 8.59
C LEU A 170 -19.72 31.23 8.85
N ARG A 171 -20.87 31.08 9.53
CA ARG A 171 -21.77 32.20 9.84
C ARG A 171 -21.08 33.17 10.81
N PRO A 172 -21.06 34.49 10.53
CA PRO A 172 -20.52 35.48 11.47
C PRO A 172 -21.27 35.40 12.81
N THR A 173 -20.55 35.08 13.88
CA THR A 173 -21.09 35.08 15.25
C THR A 173 -21.41 36.51 15.69
N GLY A 174 -22.65 36.95 15.42
CA GLY A 174 -23.18 38.21 15.92
C GLY A 174 -23.62 38.18 17.38
N ASP A 175 -23.93 37.00 17.93
CA ASP A 175 -24.39 36.85 19.32
C ASP A 175 -23.68 35.67 20.00
N ALA A 176 -22.75 36.00 20.88
CA ALA A 176 -21.76 35.10 21.49
C ALA A 176 -22.23 34.43 22.79
N LEU A 177 -23.46 33.89 22.88
CA LEU A 177 -23.93 33.36 24.17
C LEU A 177 -24.43 31.92 24.23
N THR A 178 -24.52 31.17 23.14
CA THR A 178 -24.77 29.71 23.21
C THR A 178 -24.28 28.96 21.97
N LEU A 179 -22.98 28.99 21.65
CA LEU A 179 -22.38 27.95 20.80
C LEU A 179 -22.09 26.76 21.71
N SER A 180 -23.04 25.81 21.81
CA SER A 180 -22.64 24.44 22.09
C SER A 180 -21.79 24.01 20.90
N PHE A 181 -20.46 23.99 21.06
CA PHE A 181 -19.56 23.56 20.01
C PHE A 181 -19.79 22.07 19.80
N ASP A 182 -20.62 21.74 18.81
CA ASP A 182 -20.72 20.37 18.35
C ASP A 182 -19.38 20.00 17.69
N PHE A 183 -18.63 19.11 18.33
CA PHE A 183 -17.31 18.70 17.88
C PHE A 183 -17.37 17.92 16.55
N VAL A 184 -18.51 17.32 16.22
CA VAL A 184 -18.70 16.54 14.99
C VAL A 184 -18.58 17.41 13.73
N PRO A 185 -19.39 18.48 13.53
CA PRO A 185 -19.21 19.43 12.44
C PRO A 185 -17.80 20.00 12.33
N ILE A 186 -17.20 20.38 13.47
CA ILE A 186 -15.88 21.02 13.50
C ILE A 186 -14.81 20.05 13.00
N PHE A 187 -14.83 18.81 13.47
CA PHE A 187 -13.94 17.76 13.00
C PHE A 187 -14.08 17.55 11.48
N PHE A 188 -15.31 17.32 11.01
CA PHE A 188 -15.56 16.98 9.61
C PHE A 188 -15.21 18.11 8.65
N VAL A 189 -15.53 19.37 9.00
CA VAL A 189 -15.16 20.53 8.20
C VAL A 189 -13.64 20.68 8.09
N ASN A 190 -12.91 20.60 9.21
CA ASN A 190 -11.44 20.69 9.18
C ASN A 190 -10.80 19.56 8.37
N ILE A 191 -11.21 18.31 8.57
CA ILE A 191 -10.58 17.18 7.86
C ILE A 191 -10.93 17.16 6.35
N VAL A 192 -12.15 17.56 5.97
CA VAL A 192 -12.52 17.71 4.56
C VAL A 192 -11.73 18.85 3.92
N TYR A 193 -11.52 19.97 4.62
CA TYR A 193 -10.65 21.03 4.14
C TYR A 193 -9.20 20.61 4.03
N ALA A 194 -8.68 19.84 4.98
CA ALA A 194 -7.32 19.31 4.94
C ALA A 194 -7.11 18.41 3.70
N VAL A 195 -8.03 17.48 3.44
CA VAL A 195 -7.98 16.63 2.24
C VAL A 195 -8.18 17.46 0.97
N GLY A 196 -9.08 18.44 0.99
CA GLY A 196 -9.29 19.41 -0.08
C GLY A 196 -8.02 20.20 -0.42
N ALA A 197 -7.26 20.62 0.58
CA ALA A 197 -6.02 21.36 0.43
C ALA A 197 -4.93 20.49 -0.22
N LEU A 198 -4.80 19.20 0.16
CA LEU A 198 -3.90 18.26 -0.53
C LEU A 198 -4.23 18.05 -2.01
N LEU A 199 -5.44 18.43 -2.43
CA LEU A 199 -5.85 18.33 -3.83
C LEU A 199 -5.53 19.57 -4.67
N LEU A 200 -5.16 20.66 -4.02
CA LEU A 200 -4.83 21.93 -4.66
C LEU A 200 -3.31 22.14 -4.68
N PRO A 201 -2.77 22.82 -5.71
CA PRO A 201 -1.35 23.11 -5.77
C PRO A 201 -0.90 23.99 -4.60
N ASN A 202 0.32 23.74 -4.10
CA ASN A 202 1.02 24.57 -3.11
C ASN A 202 0.24 24.82 -1.81
N SER A 203 -0.58 23.85 -1.38
CA SER A 203 -1.45 23.97 -0.19
C SER A 203 -1.12 22.95 0.91
N GLU A 204 0.09 22.40 0.91
CA GLU A 204 0.52 21.32 1.83
C GLU A 204 0.58 21.77 3.28
N GLU A 205 1.11 22.97 3.55
CA GLU A 205 1.18 23.53 4.90
C GLU A 205 -0.23 23.77 5.48
N LEU A 206 -1.12 24.37 4.68
CA LEU A 206 -2.52 24.57 5.06
C LEU A 206 -3.22 23.22 5.32
N ALA A 207 -2.97 22.22 4.48
CA ALA A 207 -3.50 20.88 4.68
C ALA A 207 -3.06 20.28 6.02
N GLN A 208 -1.79 20.45 6.38
CA GLN A 208 -1.25 19.99 7.66
C GLN A 208 -1.88 20.71 8.85
N GLN A 209 -2.00 22.04 8.80
CA GLN A 209 -2.62 22.84 9.87
C GLN A 209 -4.09 22.46 10.11
N LEU A 210 -4.86 22.28 9.04
CA LEU A 210 -6.26 21.85 9.09
C LEU A 210 -6.39 20.40 9.60
N TYR A 211 -5.48 19.51 9.18
CA TYR A 211 -5.46 18.14 9.68
C TYR A 211 -5.19 18.10 11.18
N ILE A 212 -4.16 18.82 11.64
CA ILE A 212 -3.82 18.95 13.06
C ILE A 212 -5.02 19.50 13.84
N SER A 213 -5.71 20.50 13.30
CA SER A 213 -6.91 21.07 13.92
C SER A 213 -8.06 20.07 14.03
N ALA A 214 -8.27 19.22 13.01
CA ALA A 214 -9.21 18.12 13.10
C ALA A 214 -8.81 17.11 14.17
N GLN A 215 -7.52 16.76 14.28
CA GLN A 215 -7.04 15.79 15.27
C GLN A 215 -7.28 16.23 16.72
N LEU A 216 -7.46 17.51 17.01
CA LEU A 216 -7.83 17.98 18.36
C LEU A 216 -9.18 17.46 18.83
N TYR A 217 -10.04 17.01 17.91
CA TYR A 217 -11.39 16.51 18.22
C TYR A 217 -11.51 14.99 18.02
N ILE A 218 -10.48 14.30 17.52
CA ILE A 218 -10.59 12.89 17.13
C ILE A 218 -11.01 11.98 18.29
N ASP A 219 -10.48 12.20 19.50
CA ASP A 219 -10.80 11.40 20.68
C ASP A 219 -12.29 11.48 21.02
N HIS A 220 -12.89 12.67 20.88
CA HIS A 220 -14.32 12.84 21.08
C HIS A 220 -15.12 12.06 20.04
N ILE A 221 -14.74 12.17 18.75
CA ILE A 221 -15.44 11.47 17.66
C ILE A 221 -15.32 9.95 17.80
N MET A 222 -14.15 9.46 18.22
CA MET A 222 -13.93 8.02 18.46
C MET A 222 -14.72 7.52 19.67
N ALA A 223 -14.89 8.33 20.72
CA ALA A 223 -15.70 7.98 21.89
C ALA A 223 -17.20 7.87 21.60
N LEU A 224 -17.69 8.40 20.46
CA LEU A 224 -19.08 8.26 20.04
C LEU A 224 -19.45 6.83 19.60
N ASP A 225 -18.44 6.03 19.23
CA ASP A 225 -18.57 4.63 18.81
C ASP A 225 -19.74 4.38 17.83
N ASN A 226 -19.72 5.07 16.70
CA ASN A 226 -20.83 5.06 15.75
C ASN A 226 -20.37 5.26 14.28
N LEU A 227 -21.34 5.58 13.40
CA LEU A 227 -21.08 5.83 11.97
C LEU A 227 -20.09 6.98 11.77
N GLU A 228 -20.22 8.04 12.55
CA GLU A 228 -19.36 9.22 12.51
C GLU A 228 -17.91 8.86 12.88
N SER A 229 -17.70 7.96 13.84
CA SER A 229 -16.37 7.41 14.17
C SER A 229 -15.74 6.67 12.98
N ILE A 230 -16.49 5.85 12.25
CA ILE A 230 -15.98 5.17 11.03
C ILE A 230 -15.66 6.18 9.92
N GLN A 231 -16.55 7.14 9.70
CA GLN A 231 -16.35 8.19 8.69
C GLN A 231 -15.13 9.06 9.02
N ALA A 232 -14.84 9.29 10.30
CA ALA A 232 -13.63 9.99 10.74
C ALA A 232 -12.34 9.24 10.39
N VAL A 233 -12.31 7.92 10.61
CA VAL A 233 -11.17 7.07 10.21
C VAL A 233 -11.00 7.06 8.68
N LEU A 234 -12.11 6.99 7.92
CA LEU A 234 -12.08 7.10 6.46
C LEU A 234 -11.52 8.44 5.99
N CYS A 235 -11.93 9.57 6.59
CA CYS A 235 -11.36 10.89 6.30
C CYS A 235 -9.85 10.93 6.56
N CYS A 236 -9.39 10.39 7.71
CA CYS A 236 -7.96 10.30 8.02
C CYS A 236 -7.20 9.40 7.02
N THR A 237 -7.86 8.35 6.53
CA THR A 237 -7.32 7.48 5.48
C THR A 237 -7.17 8.23 4.16
N MET A 238 -8.15 9.05 3.78
CA MET A 238 -8.09 9.86 2.56
C MET A 238 -6.98 10.93 2.61
N TYR A 239 -6.73 11.49 3.79
CA TYR A 239 -5.60 12.38 4.04
C TYR A 239 -4.26 11.62 3.91
N SER A 240 -4.11 10.50 4.63
CA SER A 240 -2.87 9.70 4.67
C SER A 240 -2.51 9.09 3.31
N LEU A 241 -3.49 8.84 2.44
CA LEU A 241 -3.27 8.35 1.08
C LEU A 241 -2.55 9.37 0.17
N ARG A 242 -2.64 10.67 0.51
CA ARG A 242 -2.14 11.79 -0.30
C ARG A 242 -1.06 12.62 0.37
N SER A 243 -0.88 12.46 1.68
CA SER A 243 0.14 13.18 2.44
C SER A 243 1.44 12.38 2.55
N SER A 244 2.57 13.08 2.49
CA SER A 244 3.90 12.57 2.85
C SER A 244 4.01 12.23 4.34
N THR A 245 3.08 12.69 5.17
CA THR A 245 3.00 12.45 6.62
C THR A 245 1.60 11.96 7.02
N GLY A 246 1.52 11.04 7.98
CA GLY A 246 0.24 10.52 8.46
C GLY A 246 0.31 9.05 8.85
N PRO A 247 -0.71 8.53 9.57
CA PRO A 247 -0.76 7.13 9.98
C PRO A 247 -0.73 6.17 8.79
N SER A 248 -0.32 4.93 9.03
CA SER A 248 -0.32 3.91 7.98
C SER A 248 -1.74 3.67 7.46
N ILE A 249 -1.92 3.78 6.15
CA ILE A 249 -3.21 3.50 5.50
C ILE A 249 -3.67 2.05 5.70
N TRP A 250 -2.72 1.12 5.88
CA TRP A 250 -3.03 -0.28 6.23
C TRP A 250 -3.70 -0.38 7.60
N TYR A 251 -3.15 0.30 8.62
CA TYR A 251 -3.73 0.26 9.96
C TYR A 251 -5.06 1.00 10.04
N LEU A 252 -5.19 2.16 9.39
CA LEU A 252 -6.45 2.91 9.37
C LEU A 252 -7.57 2.14 8.67
N SER A 253 -7.31 1.57 7.50
CA SER A 253 -8.31 0.78 6.76
C SER A 253 -8.70 -0.49 7.51
N GLY A 254 -7.73 -1.22 8.08
CA GLY A 254 -8.01 -2.40 8.90
C GLY A 254 -8.79 -2.07 10.18
N PHE A 255 -8.50 -0.93 10.82
CA PHE A 255 -9.25 -0.46 11.99
C PHE A 255 -10.70 -0.13 11.64
N ALA A 256 -10.93 0.66 10.58
CA ALA A 256 -12.27 0.97 10.10
C ALA A 256 -13.04 -0.29 9.68
N LEU A 257 -12.36 -1.30 9.11
CA LEU A 257 -13.00 -2.55 8.70
C LEU A 257 -13.46 -3.37 9.91
N ARG A 258 -12.66 -3.39 10.98
CA ARG A 258 -13.06 -4.02 12.25
C ARG A 258 -14.27 -3.32 12.87
N MET A 259 -14.30 -1.98 12.88
CA MET A 259 -15.47 -1.22 13.34
C MET A 259 -16.72 -1.54 12.50
N CYS A 260 -16.61 -1.55 11.17
CA CYS A 260 -17.71 -1.95 10.29
C CYS A 260 -18.18 -3.39 10.54
N THR A 261 -17.26 -4.28 10.91
CA THR A 261 -17.58 -5.68 11.22
C THR A 261 -18.33 -5.78 12.54
N GLU A 262 -17.86 -5.07 13.57
CA GLU A 262 -18.47 -4.98 14.89
C GLU A 262 -19.90 -4.42 14.83
N PHE A 263 -20.14 -3.36 14.05
CA PHE A 263 -21.49 -2.81 13.85
C PHE A 263 -22.34 -3.60 12.83
N GLY A 264 -21.79 -4.67 12.24
CA GLY A 264 -22.52 -5.49 11.26
C GLY A 264 -22.78 -4.82 9.91
N TYR A 265 -22.03 -3.77 9.53
CA TYR A 265 -22.24 -3.05 8.25
C TYR A 265 -21.88 -3.89 7.02
N HIS A 266 -21.14 -4.98 7.20
CA HIS A 266 -20.86 -5.99 6.18
C HIS A 266 -22.06 -6.91 5.89
N ARG A 267 -23.11 -6.84 6.72
CA ARG A 267 -24.34 -7.63 6.57
C ARG A 267 -25.47 -6.82 5.96
N SER A 268 -26.41 -7.51 5.33
CA SER A 268 -27.65 -6.93 4.78
C SER A 268 -28.41 -6.16 5.86
N SER A 269 -28.67 -4.88 5.56
CA SER A 269 -29.41 -3.97 6.43
C SER A 269 -30.84 -4.44 6.73
N GLN A 270 -31.45 -5.19 5.80
CA GLN A 270 -32.80 -5.75 5.95
C GLN A 270 -32.88 -6.78 7.07
N ARG A 271 -31.78 -7.49 7.36
CA ARG A 271 -31.74 -8.51 8.42
C ARG A 271 -31.65 -7.94 9.82
N LEU A 272 -31.17 -6.70 9.95
CA LEU A 272 -30.82 -6.13 11.25
C LEU A 272 -31.91 -5.19 11.81
N GLY A 273 -32.85 -4.68 10.98
CA GLY A 273 -34.00 -3.89 11.45
C GLY A 273 -33.65 -2.61 12.23
N LEU A 274 -32.45 -2.04 12.01
CA LEU A 274 -31.79 -1.15 12.98
C LEU A 274 -32.28 0.31 13.00
N THR A 275 -32.91 0.82 11.95
CA THR A 275 -33.42 2.21 11.92
C THR A 275 -34.37 2.43 10.74
N ASN A 276 -35.30 3.37 10.87
CA ASN A 276 -36.16 3.87 9.78
C ASN A 276 -35.53 5.04 9.00
N ASP A 277 -34.37 5.54 9.45
CA ASP A 277 -33.63 6.61 8.77
C ASP A 277 -32.91 6.07 7.53
N LEU A 278 -33.48 6.32 6.35
CA LEU A 278 -32.95 5.82 5.08
C LEU A 278 -31.58 6.41 4.74
N LEU A 279 -31.34 7.69 5.07
CA LEU A 279 -30.04 8.31 4.85
C LEU A 279 -28.98 7.65 5.71
N ARG A 280 -29.29 7.38 6.99
CA ARG A 280 -28.35 6.70 7.89
C ARG A 280 -28.07 5.27 7.42
N LEU A 281 -29.08 4.51 6.96
CA LEU A 281 -28.88 3.18 6.38
C LEU A 281 -27.97 3.22 5.15
N GLU A 282 -28.20 4.15 4.24
CA GLU A 282 -27.40 4.29 3.04
C GLU A 282 -25.96 4.71 3.38
N LEU A 283 -25.74 5.62 4.33
CA LEU A 283 -24.39 6.00 4.76
C LEU A 283 -23.62 4.86 5.43
N ARG A 284 -24.29 3.97 6.18
CA ARG A 284 -23.64 2.75 6.70
C ARG A 284 -23.11 1.86 5.59
N ARG A 285 -23.96 1.64 4.57
CA ARG A 285 -23.62 0.86 3.38
C ARG A 285 -22.48 1.50 2.60
N ARG A 286 -22.55 2.81 2.35
CA ARG A 286 -21.49 3.57 1.66
C ARG A 286 -20.18 3.52 2.44
N SER A 287 -20.22 3.71 3.76
CA SER A 287 -19.04 3.62 4.63
C SER A 287 -18.40 2.23 4.57
N PHE A 288 -19.16 1.15 4.72
CA PHE A 288 -18.62 -0.21 4.62
C PHE A 288 -17.94 -0.46 3.28
N TRP A 289 -18.62 -0.15 2.17
CA TRP A 289 -18.03 -0.39 0.85
C TRP A 289 -16.83 0.50 0.55
N CYS A 290 -16.79 1.74 1.06
CA CYS A 290 -15.60 2.59 0.96
C CYS A 290 -14.42 1.99 1.73
N VAL A 291 -14.65 1.51 2.96
CA VAL A 291 -13.61 0.81 3.75
C VAL A 291 -13.13 -0.43 3.00
N TYR A 292 -14.05 -1.27 2.51
CA TYR A 292 -13.74 -2.49 1.78
C TYR A 292 -12.91 -2.21 0.51
N VAL A 293 -13.27 -1.17 -0.25
CA VAL A 293 -12.52 -0.76 -1.46
C VAL A 293 -11.08 -0.38 -1.13
N VAL A 294 -10.87 0.36 -0.03
CA VAL A 294 -9.53 0.78 0.39
C VAL A 294 -8.73 -0.39 0.93
N ASP A 295 -9.29 -1.18 1.85
CA ASP A 295 -8.64 -2.37 2.42
C ASP A 295 -8.24 -3.36 1.32
N CYS A 296 -9.16 -3.69 0.41
CA CYS A 296 -8.89 -4.59 -0.70
C CYS A 296 -7.78 -4.06 -1.61
N ALA A 297 -7.76 -2.76 -1.93
CA ALA A 297 -6.69 -2.18 -2.74
C ALA A 297 -5.33 -2.30 -2.04
N ILE A 298 -5.24 -1.99 -0.75
CA ILE A 298 -3.98 -2.04 0.00
C ILE A 298 -3.53 -3.49 0.19
N ALA A 299 -4.43 -4.40 0.57
CA ALA A 299 -4.14 -5.81 0.75
C ALA A 299 -3.57 -6.42 -0.54
N THR A 300 -4.21 -6.17 -1.69
CA THR A 300 -3.76 -6.69 -2.99
C THR A 300 -2.42 -6.10 -3.44
N MET A 301 -2.17 -4.81 -3.20
CA MET A 301 -0.88 -4.16 -3.47
C MET A 301 0.25 -4.71 -2.59
N LEU A 302 -0.02 -4.94 -1.30
CA LEU A 302 0.96 -5.44 -0.35
C LEU A 302 1.07 -6.98 -0.34
N GLY A 303 0.25 -7.68 -1.12
CA GLY A 303 0.13 -9.13 -1.09
C GLY A 303 -0.28 -9.69 0.26
N ARG A 304 -1.07 -8.95 1.03
CA ARG A 304 -1.59 -9.38 2.31
C ARG A 304 -2.97 -10.03 2.13
N PRO A 305 -3.40 -10.91 3.05
CA PRO A 305 -4.78 -11.37 3.08
C PRO A 305 -5.76 -10.20 3.11
N LEU A 306 -6.94 -10.39 2.50
CA LEU A 306 -8.03 -9.43 2.60
C LEU A 306 -8.52 -9.36 4.05
N GLY A 307 -8.88 -8.17 4.53
CA GLY A 307 -9.34 -8.01 5.92
C GLY A 307 -10.67 -8.71 6.19
N ILE A 308 -11.54 -8.82 5.19
CA ILE A 308 -12.77 -9.63 5.22
C ILE A 308 -12.92 -10.37 3.88
N SER A 309 -13.28 -11.64 3.94
CA SER A 309 -13.56 -12.43 2.73
C SER A 309 -14.90 -12.01 2.14
N LEU A 310 -14.99 -11.92 0.80
CA LEU A 310 -16.25 -11.62 0.12
C LEU A 310 -17.38 -12.62 0.44
N VAL A 311 -17.04 -13.86 0.81
CA VAL A 311 -18.05 -14.87 1.17
C VAL A 311 -18.80 -14.52 2.47
N GLU A 312 -18.20 -13.68 3.31
CA GLU A 312 -18.80 -13.19 4.56
C GLU A 312 -19.62 -11.91 4.38
N VAL A 313 -19.64 -11.34 3.17
CA VAL A 313 -20.26 -10.05 2.88
C VAL A 313 -21.59 -10.27 2.16
N ASP A 314 -22.68 -9.82 2.76
CA ASP A 314 -24.01 -9.77 2.11
C ASP A 314 -24.69 -8.39 2.19
N ALA A 315 -23.92 -7.35 2.55
CA ALA A 315 -24.33 -5.96 2.41
C ALA A 315 -24.71 -5.63 0.95
N GLU A 316 -25.81 -4.90 0.75
CA GLU A 316 -26.22 -4.48 -0.59
C GLU A 316 -25.26 -3.41 -1.14
N LEU A 317 -25.14 -3.27 -2.46
CA LEU A 317 -24.40 -2.15 -3.06
C LEU A 317 -25.11 -0.81 -2.79
N PRO A 318 -24.38 0.32 -2.68
CA PRO A 318 -24.97 1.64 -2.53
C PRO A 318 -26.06 1.92 -3.55
N LEU A 319 -27.06 2.73 -3.17
CA LEU A 319 -28.08 3.18 -4.11
C LEU A 319 -27.45 4.09 -5.16
N ASP A 320 -27.74 3.83 -6.43
CA ASP A 320 -27.32 4.67 -7.54
C ASP A 320 -28.26 5.88 -7.64
N ILE A 321 -28.06 6.86 -6.75
CA ILE A 321 -28.90 8.07 -6.61
C ILE A 321 -28.02 9.28 -6.27
N ASN A 322 -28.47 10.49 -6.63
CA ASN A 322 -27.78 11.71 -6.24
C ASN A 322 -27.93 11.99 -4.74
N ASP A 323 -26.89 12.53 -4.11
CA ASP A 323 -26.91 12.89 -2.69
C ASP A 323 -28.07 13.84 -2.36
N SER A 324 -28.37 14.82 -3.22
CA SER A 324 -29.49 15.74 -3.01
C SER A 324 -30.88 15.06 -2.98
N GLU A 325 -30.97 13.82 -3.44
CA GLU A 325 -32.23 13.08 -3.59
C GLU A 325 -32.43 12.01 -2.50
N ILE A 326 -31.54 11.93 -1.50
CA ILE A 326 -31.71 11.05 -0.33
C ILE A 326 -31.82 11.86 0.96
N THR A 327 -32.84 11.55 1.77
CA THR A 327 -33.12 12.20 3.04
C THR A 327 -33.42 11.16 4.12
N SER A 328 -33.43 11.57 5.39
CA SER A 328 -33.80 10.67 6.48
C SER A 328 -35.23 10.13 6.37
N SER A 329 -36.13 10.92 5.79
CA SER A 329 -37.53 10.57 5.58
C SER A 329 -37.81 9.71 4.34
N GLY A 330 -36.90 9.63 3.38
CA GLY A 330 -37.27 9.14 2.05
C GLY A 330 -36.27 9.40 0.94
N LEU A 331 -36.53 8.75 -0.19
CA LEU A 331 -35.94 9.09 -1.48
C LEU A 331 -36.83 10.16 -2.15
N CYS A 332 -36.21 11.22 -2.66
CA CYS A 332 -36.88 12.33 -3.36
C CYS A 332 -36.74 12.23 -4.88
N GLY A 333 -35.97 11.27 -5.39
CA GLY A 333 -35.71 11.05 -6.82
C GLY A 333 -35.64 9.56 -7.17
N PRO A 334 -35.64 9.22 -8.47
CA PRO A 334 -35.56 7.83 -8.93
C PRO A 334 -34.17 7.25 -8.68
N VAL A 335 -34.11 5.99 -8.24
CA VAL A 335 -32.86 5.23 -8.24
C VAL A 335 -32.55 4.82 -9.67
N ARG A 336 -31.33 5.12 -10.12
CA ARG A 336 -30.86 4.77 -11.47
C ARG A 336 -30.89 3.26 -11.66
N SER A 337 -31.55 2.81 -12.72
CA SER A 337 -31.76 1.39 -13.01
C SER A 337 -31.09 0.91 -14.29
N SER A 338 -30.84 1.79 -15.28
CA SER A 338 -30.17 1.42 -16.53
C SER A 338 -28.73 1.92 -16.59
N SER A 339 -27.85 1.15 -17.23
CA SER A 339 -26.47 1.58 -17.52
C SER A 339 -26.42 2.73 -18.53
N THR A 340 -27.48 2.96 -19.31
CA THR A 340 -27.56 4.06 -20.30
C THR A 340 -27.97 5.40 -19.69
N ASP A 341 -28.57 5.38 -18.50
CA ASP A 341 -29.02 6.59 -17.83
C ASP A 341 -27.83 7.43 -17.37
N SER A 342 -28.05 8.74 -17.25
CA SER A 342 -27.05 9.68 -16.76
C SER A 342 -26.48 9.24 -15.40
N PRO A 343 -25.15 9.29 -15.19
CA PRO A 343 -24.55 8.96 -13.91
C PRO A 343 -25.05 9.88 -12.79
N THR A 344 -25.18 9.33 -11.59
CA THR A 344 -25.47 10.02 -10.32
C THR A 344 -24.18 10.27 -9.53
N THR A 345 -24.29 10.91 -8.35
CA THR A 345 -23.16 11.09 -7.42
C THR A 345 -22.50 9.78 -6.98
N THR A 346 -23.23 8.66 -7.02
CA THR A 346 -22.78 7.36 -6.48
C THR A 346 -22.41 6.34 -7.58
N THR A 347 -22.77 6.59 -8.84
CA THR A 347 -22.54 5.64 -9.95
C THR A 347 -21.08 5.20 -10.08
N ILE A 348 -20.14 6.14 -10.00
CA ILE A 348 -18.71 5.86 -10.14
C ILE A 348 -18.23 4.97 -8.98
N ALA A 349 -18.65 5.27 -7.75
CA ALA A 349 -18.30 4.49 -6.57
C ALA A 349 -18.81 3.04 -6.66
N ILE A 350 -20.05 2.83 -7.11
CA ILE A 350 -20.59 1.47 -7.35
C ILE A 350 -19.71 0.70 -8.33
N HIS A 351 -19.24 1.37 -9.36
CA HIS A 351 -18.40 0.72 -10.37
C HIS A 351 -16.98 0.42 -9.86
N VAL A 352 -16.43 1.28 -9.00
CA VAL A 352 -15.19 1.05 -8.24
C VAL A 352 -15.35 -0.14 -7.29
N ILE A 353 -16.46 -0.23 -6.58
CA ILE A 353 -16.77 -1.34 -5.67
C ILE A 353 -16.77 -2.66 -6.43
N ARG A 354 -17.47 -2.72 -7.59
CA ARG A 354 -17.49 -3.92 -8.44
C ARG A 354 -16.08 -4.34 -8.87
N LEU A 355 -15.23 -3.39 -9.25
CA LEU A 355 -13.83 -3.67 -9.58
C LEU A 355 -13.06 -4.26 -8.39
N ARG A 356 -13.20 -3.68 -7.19
CA ARG A 356 -12.51 -4.20 -6.00
C ARG A 356 -13.04 -5.54 -5.55
N CYS A 357 -14.32 -5.83 -5.75
CA CYS A 357 -14.84 -7.19 -5.57
C CYS A 357 -14.19 -8.18 -6.56
N LEU A 358 -14.00 -7.78 -7.82
CA LEU A 358 -13.25 -8.58 -8.79
C LEU A 358 -11.79 -8.77 -8.35
N TRP A 359 -11.12 -7.72 -7.87
CA TRP A 359 -9.75 -7.81 -7.35
C TRP A 359 -9.63 -8.75 -6.16
N ALA A 360 -10.59 -8.72 -5.24
CA ALA A 360 -10.64 -9.66 -4.14
C ALA A 360 -10.80 -11.12 -4.62
N ARG A 361 -11.61 -11.36 -5.66
CA ARG A 361 -11.71 -12.69 -6.31
C ARG A 361 -10.42 -13.10 -7.00
N ILE A 362 -9.76 -12.19 -7.73
CA ILE A 362 -8.43 -12.43 -8.34
C ILE A 362 -7.44 -12.82 -7.25
N HIS A 363 -7.37 -12.04 -6.17
CA HIS A 363 -6.45 -12.26 -5.05
C HIS A 363 -6.67 -13.61 -4.37
N THR A 364 -7.91 -13.90 -3.99
CA THR A 364 -8.25 -15.18 -3.34
C THR A 364 -7.99 -16.37 -4.24
N SER A 365 -8.37 -16.29 -5.52
CA SER A 365 -8.30 -17.41 -6.47
C SER A 365 -6.89 -17.71 -7.01
N LEU A 366 -6.03 -16.69 -7.10
CA LEU A 366 -4.73 -16.79 -7.78
C LEU A 366 -3.53 -16.55 -6.86
N TYR A 367 -3.71 -15.95 -5.68
CA TYR A 367 -2.59 -15.53 -4.81
C TYR A 367 -2.67 -16.07 -3.38
N SER A 368 -3.87 -16.10 -2.80
CA SER A 368 -4.06 -16.48 -1.40
C SER A 368 -4.27 -17.99 -1.20
N ASP A 369 -4.97 -18.67 -2.10
CA ASP A 369 -5.21 -20.11 -2.00
C ASP A 369 -3.94 -20.89 -2.37
N THR A 370 -3.13 -21.24 -1.36
CA THR A 370 -1.85 -21.94 -1.55
C THR A 370 -1.97 -23.31 -2.20
N THR A 371 -3.14 -23.95 -2.10
CA THR A 371 -3.39 -25.26 -2.71
C THR A 371 -3.67 -25.16 -4.22
N ALA A 372 -4.15 -23.99 -4.64
CA ALA A 372 -4.80 -23.83 -5.92
C ALA A 372 -4.23 -22.67 -6.75
N CYS A 373 -3.32 -21.87 -6.20
CA CYS A 373 -2.58 -20.80 -6.89
C CYS A 373 -1.48 -21.33 -7.81
N ASN A 374 -1.10 -22.61 -7.70
CA ASN A 374 -0.10 -23.20 -8.59
C ASN A 374 -0.65 -23.19 -10.04
N PRO A 375 0.05 -22.59 -11.02
CA PRO A 375 -0.43 -22.57 -12.39
C PRO A 375 -0.55 -23.96 -13.04
N SER A 376 0.05 -24.99 -12.45
CA SER A 376 -0.10 -26.39 -12.85
C SER A 376 -1.40 -27.03 -12.33
N HIS A 377 -2.17 -26.36 -11.48
CA HIS A 377 -3.42 -26.87 -10.95
C HIS A 377 -4.48 -26.99 -12.06
N PRO A 378 -5.24 -28.10 -12.16
CA PRO A 378 -6.15 -28.35 -13.29
C PRO A 378 -7.18 -27.26 -13.55
N THR A 379 -7.66 -26.59 -12.50
CA THR A 379 -8.68 -25.53 -12.61
C THR A 379 -8.09 -24.13 -12.79
N TYR A 380 -6.77 -23.96 -12.76
CA TYR A 380 -6.14 -22.63 -12.78
C TYR A 380 -6.48 -21.86 -14.07
N ALA A 381 -6.39 -22.53 -15.23
CA ALA A 381 -6.77 -21.96 -16.52
C ALA A 381 -8.25 -21.54 -16.57
N THR A 382 -9.15 -22.39 -16.05
CA THR A 382 -10.59 -22.09 -15.99
C THR A 382 -10.89 -20.88 -15.09
N ARG A 383 -10.18 -20.73 -13.97
CA ARG A 383 -10.32 -19.55 -13.10
C ARG A 383 -9.87 -18.28 -13.80
N ILE A 384 -8.73 -18.33 -14.51
CA ILE A 384 -8.27 -17.18 -15.30
C ILE A 384 -9.29 -16.77 -16.35
N GLU A 385 -9.84 -17.72 -17.10
CA GLU A 385 -10.86 -17.42 -18.13
C GLU A 385 -12.12 -16.79 -17.52
N GLY A 386 -12.59 -17.29 -16.38
CA GLY A 386 -13.70 -16.71 -15.63
C GLY A 386 -13.40 -15.28 -15.19
N LEU A 387 -12.24 -15.05 -14.56
CA LEU A 387 -11.82 -13.72 -14.10
C LEU A 387 -11.63 -12.74 -15.27
N ARG A 388 -11.15 -13.20 -16.43
CA ARG A 388 -11.04 -12.39 -17.66
C ARG A 388 -12.43 -12.00 -18.17
N SER A 389 -13.35 -12.95 -18.24
CA SER A 389 -14.74 -12.69 -18.66
C SER A 389 -15.43 -11.67 -17.75
N GLU A 390 -15.24 -11.78 -16.43
CA GLU A 390 -15.75 -10.81 -15.47
C GLU A 390 -15.13 -9.42 -15.64
N LEU A 391 -13.83 -9.34 -15.96
CA LEU A 391 -13.15 -8.07 -16.23
C LEU A 391 -13.69 -7.39 -17.51
N GLU A 392 -13.93 -8.16 -18.57
CA GLU A 392 -14.55 -7.64 -19.80
C GLU A 392 -15.98 -7.15 -19.54
N GLN A 393 -16.75 -7.93 -18.77
CA GLN A 393 -18.11 -7.53 -18.39
C GLN A 393 -18.11 -6.25 -17.54
N TRP A 394 -17.17 -6.12 -16.60
CA TRP A 394 -16.99 -4.90 -15.83
C TRP A 394 -16.74 -3.72 -16.77
N LEU A 395 -15.77 -3.80 -17.68
CA LEU A 395 -15.46 -2.71 -18.61
C LEU A 395 -16.64 -2.38 -19.53
N ALA A 396 -17.36 -3.38 -20.02
CA ALA A 396 -18.54 -3.20 -20.87
C ALA A 396 -19.72 -2.54 -20.13
N SER A 397 -19.81 -2.75 -18.81
CA SER A 397 -20.86 -2.17 -17.96
C SER A 397 -20.59 -0.72 -17.52
N ARG A 398 -19.51 -0.10 -18.02
CA ARG A 398 -19.12 1.26 -17.63
C ARG A 398 -20.22 2.28 -17.94
N PRO A 399 -20.49 3.22 -17.01
CA PRO A 399 -21.47 4.26 -17.23
C PRO A 399 -21.01 5.25 -18.32
N PRO A 400 -21.94 5.98 -18.96
CA PRO A 400 -21.62 7.05 -19.89
C PRO A 400 -20.70 8.08 -19.23
N ILE A 401 -19.63 8.46 -19.93
CA ILE A 401 -18.70 9.47 -19.44
C ILE A 401 -19.41 10.82 -19.53
N ALA A 402 -19.58 11.50 -18.39
CA ALA A 402 -20.21 12.81 -18.38
C ALA A 402 -19.38 13.82 -19.21
N PRO A 403 -20.02 14.73 -19.97
CA PRO A 403 -19.31 15.66 -20.86
C PRO A 403 -18.33 16.59 -20.12
N ASN A 404 -18.53 16.83 -18.81
CA ASN A 404 -17.72 17.76 -18.02
C ASN A 404 -16.53 17.10 -17.29
N VAL A 405 -16.22 15.82 -17.54
CA VAL A 405 -15.07 15.15 -16.90
C VAL A 405 -13.74 15.83 -17.25
N SER A 406 -13.63 16.45 -18.43
CA SER A 406 -12.43 17.22 -18.84
C SER A 406 -12.14 18.42 -17.93
N GLU A 407 -13.14 18.96 -17.22
CA GLU A 407 -12.96 20.05 -16.27
C GLU A 407 -12.72 19.58 -14.83
N SER A 408 -12.98 18.29 -14.55
CA SER A 408 -12.86 17.71 -13.21
C SER A 408 -11.41 17.71 -12.72
N LEU A 409 -11.22 17.92 -11.41
CA LEU A 409 -9.96 17.67 -10.70
C LEU A 409 -9.71 16.16 -10.53
N SER A 410 -10.72 15.33 -10.83
CA SER A 410 -10.71 13.89 -10.65
C SER A 410 -10.50 13.13 -11.95
N ILE A 411 -9.66 12.10 -11.89
CA ILE A 411 -9.58 11.08 -12.93
C ILE A 411 -10.70 10.04 -12.83
N PHE A 412 -11.40 9.96 -11.69
CA PHE A 412 -12.39 8.91 -11.47
C PHE A 412 -13.57 9.03 -12.44
N GLY A 413 -13.96 7.91 -13.03
CA GLY A 413 -14.99 7.86 -14.06
C GLY A 413 -14.56 8.37 -15.44
N SER A 414 -13.31 8.77 -15.64
CA SER A 414 -12.76 9.08 -16.96
C SER A 414 -12.46 7.81 -17.77
N SER A 415 -12.35 7.95 -19.10
CA SER A 415 -11.92 6.85 -19.96
C SER A 415 -10.54 6.32 -19.55
N ASP A 416 -9.62 7.22 -19.18
CA ASP A 416 -8.28 6.86 -18.75
C ASP A 416 -8.32 6.01 -17.48
N TRP A 417 -9.16 6.37 -16.50
CA TRP A 417 -9.27 5.59 -15.26
C TRP A 417 -9.77 4.16 -15.52
N TYR A 418 -10.76 3.98 -16.38
CA TYR A 418 -11.23 2.64 -16.77
C TYR A 418 -10.12 1.84 -17.44
N GLN A 419 -9.41 2.45 -18.40
CA GLN A 419 -8.36 1.78 -19.15
C GLN A 419 -7.16 1.37 -18.29
N LEU A 420 -6.78 2.24 -17.34
CA LEU A 420 -5.69 2.00 -16.40
C LEU A 420 -6.02 0.85 -15.45
N ASN A 421 -7.23 0.86 -14.88
CA ASN A 421 -7.67 -0.21 -13.98
C ASN A 421 -7.88 -1.54 -14.72
N TYR A 422 -8.38 -1.50 -15.96
CA TYR A 422 -8.45 -2.69 -16.82
C TYR A 422 -7.05 -3.26 -17.05
N SER A 423 -6.11 -2.44 -17.54
CA SER A 423 -4.73 -2.87 -17.82
C SER A 423 -4.03 -3.41 -16.58
N TYR A 424 -4.20 -2.77 -15.41
CA TYR A 424 -3.62 -3.28 -14.17
C TYR A 424 -4.24 -4.63 -13.75
N SER A 425 -5.55 -4.81 -13.96
CA SER A 425 -6.23 -6.08 -13.69
C SER A 425 -5.73 -7.20 -14.60
N ILE A 426 -5.38 -6.91 -15.86
CA ILE A 426 -4.71 -7.87 -16.77
C ILE A 426 -3.39 -8.36 -16.18
N ILE A 427 -2.55 -7.41 -15.72
CA ILE A 427 -1.27 -7.74 -15.09
C ILE A 427 -1.53 -8.62 -13.86
N MET A 428 -2.50 -8.28 -13.00
CA MET A 428 -2.86 -9.10 -11.84
C MET A 428 -3.36 -10.50 -12.21
N ILE A 429 -4.11 -10.68 -13.29
CA ILE A 429 -4.64 -12.00 -13.66
C ILE A 429 -3.52 -12.90 -14.19
N TYR A 430 -2.64 -12.37 -15.05
CA TYR A 430 -1.66 -13.19 -15.75
C TYR A 430 -0.29 -13.25 -15.10
N ARG A 431 -0.03 -12.43 -14.06
CA ARG A 431 1.27 -12.40 -13.38
C ARG A 431 1.76 -13.79 -13.01
N GLY A 432 0.92 -14.63 -12.39
CA GLY A 432 1.29 -15.99 -12.02
C GLY A 432 1.73 -16.86 -13.20
N GLN A 433 1.18 -16.64 -14.41
CA GLN A 433 1.58 -17.36 -15.62
C GLN A 433 2.93 -16.88 -16.15
N ILE A 434 3.12 -15.56 -16.28
CA ILE A 434 4.37 -14.98 -16.84
C ILE A 434 5.58 -15.18 -15.91
N THR A 435 5.36 -15.50 -14.63
CA THR A 435 6.42 -15.74 -13.66
C THR A 435 6.77 -17.21 -13.41
N ASN A 436 5.98 -18.16 -13.91
CA ASN A 436 6.06 -19.56 -13.46
C ASN A 436 7.26 -20.37 -14.00
N GLY A 437 8.25 -19.74 -14.65
CA GLY A 437 9.45 -20.41 -15.21
C GLY A 437 9.19 -21.40 -16.36
N LYS A 438 8.02 -22.02 -16.43
CA LYS A 438 7.48 -22.74 -17.58
C LYS A 438 6.94 -21.69 -18.54
N GLY A 439 7.64 -21.44 -19.64
CA GLY A 439 7.36 -20.35 -20.58
C GLY A 439 5.86 -20.21 -20.88
N ALA A 440 5.26 -19.11 -20.43
CA ALA A 440 3.87 -18.81 -20.74
C ALA A 440 3.71 -18.64 -22.26
N PRO A 441 2.52 -18.86 -22.83
CA PRO A 441 2.26 -18.55 -24.22
C PRO A 441 2.61 -17.09 -24.56
N ASP A 442 3.27 -16.87 -25.69
CA ASP A 442 3.67 -15.52 -26.16
C ASP A 442 2.49 -14.54 -26.18
N LYS A 443 1.26 -15.03 -26.45
CA LYS A 443 0.04 -14.21 -26.41
C LYS A 443 -0.19 -13.55 -25.05
N ILE A 444 0.02 -14.28 -23.95
CA ILE A 444 -0.16 -13.77 -22.58
C ILE A 444 0.92 -12.74 -22.27
N GLY A 445 2.18 -13.02 -22.64
CA GLY A 445 3.26 -12.04 -22.53
C GLY A 445 2.94 -10.75 -23.30
N ALA A 446 2.35 -10.85 -24.49
CA ALA A 446 1.99 -9.70 -25.31
C ALA A 446 0.84 -8.89 -24.70
N GLU A 447 -0.17 -9.55 -24.12
CA GLU A 447 -1.25 -8.89 -23.37
C GLU A 447 -0.70 -8.14 -22.15
N CYS A 448 0.22 -8.74 -21.38
CA CYS A 448 0.87 -8.10 -20.25
C CYS A 448 1.77 -6.92 -20.66
N LEU A 449 2.56 -7.07 -21.74
CA LEU A 449 3.36 -5.99 -22.29
C LEU A 449 2.46 -4.81 -22.68
N LYS A 450 1.37 -5.07 -23.41
CA LYS A 450 0.46 -4.01 -23.85
C LYS A 450 -0.25 -3.32 -22.69
N ALA A 451 -0.66 -4.09 -21.69
CA ALA A 451 -1.24 -3.55 -20.47
C ALA A 451 -0.24 -2.64 -19.73
N ALA A 452 1.03 -3.03 -19.67
CA ALA A 452 2.08 -2.22 -19.05
C ALA A 452 2.34 -0.91 -19.80
N GLU A 453 2.44 -0.95 -21.14
CA GLU A 453 2.56 0.25 -21.99
C GLU A 453 1.41 1.23 -21.73
N ASN A 454 0.17 0.73 -21.74
CA ASN A 454 -1.03 1.54 -21.51
C ASN A 454 -0.96 2.28 -20.16
N ILE A 455 -0.41 1.64 -19.12
CA ILE A 455 -0.25 2.27 -17.80
C ILE A 455 0.84 3.34 -17.83
N CYS A 456 2.02 3.04 -18.37
CA CYS A 456 3.13 3.99 -18.44
C CYS A 456 2.74 5.25 -19.22
N HIS A 457 2.19 5.09 -20.43
CA HIS A 457 1.74 6.22 -21.26
C HIS A 457 0.53 6.94 -20.66
N GLY A 458 -0.44 6.19 -20.12
CA GLY A 458 -1.64 6.77 -19.51
C GLY A 458 -1.31 7.66 -18.31
N TYR A 459 -0.41 7.21 -17.43
CA TYR A 459 0.06 8.04 -16.33
C TYR A 459 0.95 9.20 -16.79
N ARG A 460 1.78 9.03 -17.83
CA ARG A 460 2.50 10.15 -18.42
C ARG A 460 1.56 11.23 -18.96
N HIS A 461 0.47 10.83 -19.61
CA HIS A 461 -0.56 11.74 -20.12
C HIS A 461 -1.26 12.47 -18.97
N LEU A 462 -1.70 11.74 -17.94
CA LEU A 462 -2.43 12.30 -16.80
C LEU A 462 -1.57 13.24 -15.94
N TYR A 463 -0.35 12.83 -15.60
CA TYR A 463 0.48 13.53 -14.61
C TYR A 463 1.45 14.56 -15.21
N VAL A 464 1.81 14.44 -16.48
CA VAL A 464 2.80 15.32 -17.13
C VAL A 464 2.25 15.94 -18.43
N GLY A 465 1.29 15.31 -19.09
CA GLY A 465 0.69 15.80 -20.35
C GLY A 465 -0.44 16.81 -20.16
N SER A 466 -1.14 16.77 -19.02
CA SER A 466 -2.28 17.65 -18.74
C SER A 466 -1.82 19.07 -18.39
N ARG A 467 -1.91 19.99 -19.36
CA ARG A 467 -1.54 21.42 -19.25
C ARG A 467 -2.22 22.12 -18.06
N GLY A 468 -1.57 22.09 -16.89
CA GLY A 468 -1.92 22.94 -15.74
C GLY A 468 -2.86 22.34 -14.69
N LYS A 469 -3.16 21.04 -14.74
CA LYS A 469 -3.87 20.34 -13.65
C LYS A 469 -3.02 19.18 -13.14
N PRO A 470 -2.20 19.37 -12.08
CA PRO A 470 -1.54 18.25 -11.45
C PRO A 470 -2.62 17.34 -10.86
N VAL A 471 -2.87 16.19 -11.48
CA VAL A 471 -3.61 15.11 -10.81
C VAL A 471 -2.78 14.75 -9.58
N ASN A 472 -3.38 14.75 -8.40
CA ASN A 472 -2.64 14.42 -7.19
C ASN A 472 -2.26 12.94 -7.19
N TYR A 473 -0.99 12.68 -6.90
CA TYR A 473 -0.45 11.33 -6.82
C TYR A 473 -1.04 10.58 -5.63
N THR A 474 -1.19 9.27 -5.77
CA THR A 474 -1.55 8.40 -4.65
C THR A 474 -0.50 7.30 -4.55
N TRP A 475 -0.32 6.73 -3.35
CA TRP A 475 0.51 5.52 -3.19
C TRP A 475 0.06 4.39 -4.13
N GLY A 476 -1.23 4.29 -4.43
CA GLY A 476 -1.75 3.35 -5.41
C GLY A 476 -1.25 3.62 -6.83
N SER A 477 -1.17 4.88 -7.25
CA SER A 477 -0.65 5.26 -8.57
C SER A 477 0.83 4.90 -8.72
N LEU A 478 1.64 5.14 -7.68
CA LEU A 478 3.04 4.72 -7.66
C LEU A 478 3.16 3.20 -7.84
N HIS A 479 2.38 2.44 -7.07
CA HIS A 479 2.38 0.98 -7.15
C HIS A 479 2.00 0.48 -8.55
N PHE A 480 0.94 1.04 -9.14
CA PHE A 480 0.49 0.67 -10.49
C PHE A 480 1.60 0.93 -11.51
N LEU A 481 2.20 2.12 -11.47
CA LEU A 481 3.24 2.52 -12.40
C LEU A 481 4.46 1.62 -12.30
N PHE A 482 4.97 1.42 -11.08
CA PHE A 482 6.16 0.63 -10.86
C PHE A 482 5.95 -0.84 -11.22
N THR A 483 4.78 -1.41 -10.88
CA THR A 483 4.41 -2.78 -11.28
C THR A 483 4.33 -2.90 -12.81
N ALA A 484 3.73 -1.91 -13.48
CA ALA A 484 3.66 -1.89 -14.94
C ALA A 484 5.05 -1.81 -15.57
N GLY A 485 5.91 -0.89 -15.11
CA GLY A 485 7.29 -0.77 -15.58
C GLY A 485 8.06 -2.08 -15.43
N LEU A 486 8.01 -2.69 -14.24
CA LEU A 486 8.63 -4.00 -14.01
C LEU A 486 8.05 -5.10 -14.92
N THR A 487 6.73 -5.09 -15.15
CA THR A 487 6.07 -6.08 -16.02
C THR A 487 6.51 -5.92 -17.47
N TYR A 488 6.65 -4.68 -17.93
CA TYR A 488 7.13 -4.36 -19.28
C TYR A 488 8.54 -4.92 -19.50
N LEU A 489 9.48 -4.61 -18.58
CA LEU A 489 10.85 -5.13 -18.65
C LEU A 489 10.89 -6.66 -18.57
N HIS A 490 10.11 -7.25 -17.66
CA HIS A 490 10.00 -8.71 -17.52
C HIS A 490 9.55 -9.39 -18.82
N CYS A 491 8.57 -8.82 -19.52
CA CYS A 491 8.11 -9.35 -20.79
C CYS A 491 9.20 -9.30 -21.86
N LEU A 492 10.00 -8.23 -21.92
CA LEU A 492 11.13 -8.12 -22.86
C LEU A 492 12.25 -9.12 -22.55
N TRP A 493 12.53 -9.41 -21.28
CA TRP A 493 13.59 -10.35 -20.91
C TRP A 493 13.22 -11.81 -21.18
N ASN A 494 11.96 -12.19 -20.96
CA ASN A 494 11.56 -13.59 -20.93
C ASN A 494 10.84 -14.07 -22.21
N PHE A 495 10.42 -13.17 -23.10
CA PHE A 495 9.68 -13.53 -24.32
C PHE A 495 10.42 -13.05 -25.58
N PRO A 496 11.31 -13.86 -26.17
CA PRO A 496 12.13 -13.46 -27.30
C PRO A 496 11.33 -12.97 -28.51
N LYS A 497 10.20 -13.61 -28.84
CA LYS A 497 9.36 -13.19 -29.98
C LYS A 497 8.74 -11.82 -29.79
N ILE A 498 8.39 -11.48 -28.54
CA ILE A 498 7.84 -10.17 -28.20
C ILE A 498 8.96 -9.13 -28.29
N ARG A 499 10.10 -9.42 -27.65
CA ARG A 499 11.29 -8.55 -27.69
C ARG A 499 11.69 -8.20 -29.12
N ASP A 500 11.65 -9.16 -30.04
CA ASP A 500 12.05 -8.98 -31.43
C ASP A 500 11.01 -8.20 -32.26
N GLY A 501 9.76 -8.13 -31.79
CA GLY A 501 8.70 -7.32 -32.40
C GLY A 501 8.62 -5.87 -31.92
N VAL A 502 9.25 -5.55 -30.78
CA VAL A 502 9.21 -4.21 -30.18
C VAL A 502 10.24 -3.29 -30.84
N ARG A 503 9.80 -2.13 -31.34
CA ARG A 503 10.71 -1.14 -31.92
C ARG A 503 11.51 -0.46 -30.81
N HIS A 504 12.76 -0.11 -31.12
CA HIS A 504 13.63 0.60 -30.18
C HIS A 504 13.05 1.94 -29.72
N GLU A 505 12.34 2.66 -30.61
CA GLU A 505 11.63 3.90 -30.27
C GLU A 505 10.54 3.68 -29.22
N ASP A 506 9.74 2.61 -29.35
CA ASP A 506 8.65 2.29 -28.44
C ASP A 506 9.18 1.90 -27.05
N LEU A 507 10.30 1.17 -27.01
CA LEU A 507 11.04 0.88 -25.78
C LEU A 507 11.48 2.15 -25.06
N ILE A 508 12.20 3.03 -25.77
CA ILE A 508 12.70 4.28 -25.19
C ILE A 508 11.52 5.10 -24.68
N SER A 509 10.46 5.24 -25.48
CA SER A 509 9.28 6.02 -25.12
C SER A 509 8.62 5.48 -23.84
N THR A 510 8.37 4.18 -23.76
CA THR A 510 7.68 3.56 -22.62
C THR A 510 8.48 3.70 -21.33
N CYS A 511 9.78 3.39 -21.38
CA CYS A 511 10.66 3.53 -20.23
C CYS A 511 10.80 5.00 -19.79
N THR A 512 11.00 5.91 -20.74
CA THR A 512 11.10 7.35 -20.46
C THR A 512 9.82 7.90 -19.82
N ASP A 513 8.66 7.45 -20.29
CA ASP A 513 7.37 7.87 -19.74
C ASP A 513 7.18 7.39 -18.30
N CYS A 514 7.58 6.14 -18.01
CA CYS A 514 7.58 5.61 -16.64
C CYS A 514 8.55 6.38 -15.73
N THR A 515 9.81 6.55 -16.14
CA THR A 515 10.84 7.27 -15.38
C THR A 515 10.42 8.72 -15.11
N ARG A 516 9.90 9.44 -16.11
CA ARG A 516 9.44 10.82 -15.95
C ARG A 516 8.34 10.95 -14.88
N VAL A 517 7.37 10.05 -14.86
CA VAL A 517 6.31 10.10 -13.84
C VAL A 517 6.88 9.79 -12.46
N LEU A 518 7.80 8.82 -12.34
CA LEU A 518 8.47 8.52 -11.07
C LEU A 518 9.30 9.71 -10.54
N ILE A 519 10.00 10.44 -11.42
CA ILE A 519 10.72 11.69 -11.06
C ILE A 519 9.76 12.72 -10.50
N VAL A 520 8.63 12.96 -11.17
CA VAL A 520 7.67 13.97 -10.70
C VAL A 520 7.04 13.54 -9.36
N MET A 521 6.82 12.24 -9.14
CA MET A 521 6.37 11.72 -7.85
C MET A 521 7.44 11.90 -6.76
N SER A 522 8.73 11.65 -7.04
CA SER A 522 9.83 11.75 -6.07
C SER A 522 10.13 13.19 -5.64
N GLN A 523 9.90 14.17 -6.52
CA GLN A 523 10.00 15.59 -6.16
C GLN A 523 9.01 16.02 -5.07
N ARG A 524 7.88 15.32 -4.94
CA ARG A 524 6.87 15.60 -3.91
C ARG A 524 7.02 14.68 -2.70
N TRP A 525 7.36 13.42 -2.92
CA TRP A 525 7.54 12.41 -1.88
C TRP A 525 8.94 11.81 -1.99
N GLU A 526 9.86 12.27 -1.16
CA GLU A 526 11.25 11.80 -1.16
C GLU A 526 11.36 10.27 -1.02
N THR A 527 10.44 9.65 -0.29
CA THR A 527 10.31 8.18 -0.16
C THR A 527 10.09 7.44 -1.48
N VAL A 528 9.79 8.13 -2.57
CA VAL A 528 9.61 7.55 -3.91
C VAL A 528 10.92 7.47 -4.69
N ALA A 529 11.94 8.24 -4.32
CA ALA A 529 13.24 8.26 -5.02
C ALA A 529 13.83 6.84 -5.25
N PRO A 530 13.78 5.91 -4.28
CA PRO A 530 14.27 4.56 -4.52
C PRO A 530 13.56 3.81 -5.65
N TYR A 531 12.24 4.02 -5.85
CA TYR A 531 11.51 3.40 -6.96
C TYR A 531 11.96 3.95 -8.32
N HIS A 532 12.22 5.26 -8.39
CA HIS A 532 12.78 5.90 -9.56
C HIS A 532 14.15 5.30 -9.91
N ASP A 533 15.07 5.30 -8.95
CA ASP A 533 16.47 4.91 -9.19
C ASP A 533 16.57 3.44 -9.61
N ILE A 534 15.79 2.57 -8.98
CA ILE A 534 15.71 1.15 -9.33
C ILE A 534 15.19 0.98 -10.76
N PHE A 535 14.11 1.67 -11.13
CA PHE A 535 13.53 1.52 -12.47
C PHE A 535 14.45 2.12 -13.54
N GLU A 536 15.09 3.26 -13.29
CA GLU A 536 16.04 3.89 -14.20
C GLU A 536 17.23 2.97 -14.50
N ALA A 537 17.81 2.35 -13.47
CA ALA A 537 18.90 1.39 -13.64
C ALA A 537 18.49 0.18 -14.50
N LEU A 538 17.33 -0.42 -14.19
CA LEU A 538 16.82 -1.59 -14.93
C LEU A 538 16.46 -1.26 -16.38
N SER A 539 15.82 -0.12 -16.60
CA SER A 539 15.41 0.32 -17.94
C SER A 539 16.59 0.68 -18.83
N SER A 540 17.60 1.39 -18.30
CA SER A 540 18.82 1.74 -19.02
C SER A 540 19.56 0.49 -19.51
N ARG A 541 19.73 -0.51 -18.64
CA ARG A 541 20.34 -1.79 -19.00
C ARG A 541 19.55 -2.51 -20.09
N THR A 542 18.22 -2.51 -20.01
CA THR A 542 17.35 -3.12 -21.02
C THR A 542 17.48 -2.43 -22.39
N MET A 543 17.64 -1.10 -22.42
CA MET A 543 17.88 -0.37 -23.66
C MET A 543 19.21 -0.76 -24.31
N THR A 544 20.28 -0.87 -23.53
CA THR A 544 21.60 -1.31 -24.01
C THR A 544 21.53 -2.72 -24.60
N MET A 545 20.85 -3.65 -23.91
CA MET A 545 20.64 -5.03 -24.39
C MET A 545 20.01 -5.06 -25.80
N MET A 546 19.02 -4.21 -26.06
CA MET A 546 18.31 -4.19 -27.34
C MET A 546 19.12 -3.49 -28.45
N LEU A 547 20.01 -2.57 -28.10
CA LEU A 547 20.92 -1.91 -29.05
C LEU A 547 21.99 -2.88 -29.57
N GLU A 548 22.63 -3.63 -28.68
CA GLU A 548 23.70 -4.55 -29.04
C GLU A 548 23.19 -5.68 -29.94
N LYS A 549 22.01 -6.22 -29.64
CA LYS A 549 21.35 -7.20 -30.51
C LYS A 549 21.06 -6.64 -31.91
N SER A 550 20.66 -5.37 -32.01
CA SER A 550 20.40 -4.70 -33.29
C SER A 550 21.70 -4.50 -34.10
N GLN A 551 22.84 -4.33 -33.42
CA GLN A 551 24.15 -4.22 -34.06
C GLN A 551 24.68 -5.58 -34.51
N ALA A 552 24.53 -6.63 -33.71
CA ALA A 552 24.87 -8.01 -34.10
C ALA A 552 24.12 -8.44 -35.38
N GLN A 553 22.80 -8.21 -35.43
CA GLN A 553 21.99 -8.51 -36.62
C GLN A 553 22.37 -7.70 -37.88
N ARG A 554 22.89 -6.48 -37.73
CA ARG A 554 23.39 -5.68 -38.88
C ARG A 554 24.74 -6.16 -39.40
N THR A 555 25.53 -6.81 -38.56
CA THR A 555 26.88 -7.27 -38.91
C THR A 555 26.82 -8.59 -39.71
N ASP A 556 25.82 -9.43 -39.45
CA ASP A 556 25.52 -10.67 -40.19
C ASP A 556 25.05 -10.46 -41.65
N LEU A 557 24.64 -9.25 -42.03
CA LEU A 557 24.19 -8.93 -43.40
C LEU A 557 25.36 -8.63 -44.37
N ARG A 558 26.63 -8.73 -43.94
CA ARG A 558 27.80 -8.75 -44.84
C ARG A 558 28.15 -10.21 -45.16
N PRO A 559 28.34 -10.61 -46.43
CA PRO A 559 28.61 -12.00 -46.75
C PRO A 559 30.04 -12.36 -46.31
N MET A 560 30.15 -13.06 -45.19
CA MET A 560 31.32 -13.85 -44.83
C MET A 560 30.86 -15.30 -44.61
N LEU A 561 31.42 -16.19 -45.43
CA LEU A 561 31.30 -17.63 -45.31
C LEU A 561 31.89 -18.09 -43.97
N VAL A 562 31.07 -18.71 -43.12
CA VAL A 562 31.29 -19.98 -42.40
C VAL A 562 30.26 -20.08 -41.26
N SER A 563 29.64 -21.24 -41.17
CA SER A 563 28.61 -21.65 -40.22
C SER A 563 29.10 -21.76 -38.77
N ASN A 564 28.31 -21.29 -37.81
CA ASN A 564 27.57 -22.12 -36.84
C ASN A 564 26.79 -21.22 -35.87
N GLY A 565 25.66 -21.74 -35.37
CA GLY A 565 24.63 -20.97 -34.67
C GLY A 565 25.11 -20.16 -33.47
N LEU A 566 24.57 -18.95 -33.34
CA LEU A 566 24.70 -18.10 -32.16
C LEU A 566 23.60 -18.49 -31.16
N ASP A 567 23.93 -19.49 -30.34
CA ASP A 567 23.20 -19.93 -29.16
C ASP A 567 23.50 -19.03 -27.96
N SER A 568 22.65 -19.12 -26.92
CA SER A 568 22.69 -18.71 -25.50
C SER A 568 23.92 -18.00 -24.88
N ASP A 569 25.11 -18.10 -25.45
CA ASP A 569 26.40 -17.67 -24.90
C ASP A 569 26.72 -16.18 -25.08
N ASP A 570 26.16 -15.51 -26.10
CA ASP A 570 26.34 -14.06 -26.29
C ASP A 570 25.61 -13.24 -25.20
N LEU A 571 24.49 -13.77 -24.71
CA LEU A 571 23.70 -13.18 -23.64
C LEU A 571 24.41 -13.31 -22.28
N THR A 572 25.08 -14.45 -22.03
CA THR A 572 25.89 -14.67 -20.81
C THR A 572 27.18 -13.86 -20.82
N GLN A 573 27.83 -13.66 -21.97
CA GLN A 573 29.00 -12.79 -22.06
C GLN A 573 28.62 -11.32 -21.83
N TRP A 574 27.47 -10.87 -22.34
CA TRP A 574 26.96 -9.51 -22.08
C TRP A 574 26.56 -9.27 -20.62
N MET A 575 25.90 -10.25 -19.99
CA MET A 575 25.54 -10.23 -18.57
C MET A 575 26.71 -9.94 -17.63
N THR A 576 27.94 -10.34 -18.00
CA THR A 576 29.15 -10.10 -17.22
C THR A 576 29.62 -8.64 -17.23
N GLY A 577 29.35 -7.87 -18.29
CA GLY A 577 29.79 -6.47 -18.44
C GLY A 577 29.05 -5.46 -17.54
N ILE A 578 27.94 -5.85 -16.91
CA ILE A 578 27.19 -4.96 -16.01
C ILE A 578 27.64 -5.07 -14.54
N ASN A 579 28.51 -6.03 -14.20
CA ASN A 579 29.12 -6.08 -12.85
C ASN A 579 30.10 -4.94 -12.57
N ASP A 580 30.61 -4.25 -13.61
CA ASP A 580 31.68 -3.25 -13.46
C ASP A 580 31.19 -1.86 -13.01
N VAL A 581 29.88 -1.63 -12.86
CA VAL A 581 29.32 -0.33 -12.44
C VAL A 581 29.22 -0.21 -10.91
N GLY A 582 30.17 -0.80 -10.20
CA GLY A 582 30.48 -0.44 -8.82
C GLY A 582 30.93 1.02 -8.78
N MET A 583 29.99 1.94 -8.61
CA MET A 583 30.28 3.36 -8.44
C MET A 583 30.88 3.57 -7.04
N SER A 584 32.21 3.47 -6.98
CA SER A 584 33.03 3.98 -5.89
C SER A 584 32.93 5.51 -5.82
N ASN A 585 33.13 6.03 -4.60
CA ASN A 585 33.33 7.42 -4.16
C ASN A 585 32.37 7.89 -3.06
N VAL A 586 31.44 7.04 -2.59
CA VAL A 586 30.74 7.24 -1.30
C VAL A 586 31.39 6.40 -0.18
N VAL A 587 32.21 5.42 -0.55
CA VAL A 587 32.85 4.45 0.36
C VAL A 587 34.08 5.02 1.08
N ASP A 588 34.77 6.03 0.53
CA ASP A 588 35.99 6.57 1.15
C ASP A 588 35.73 7.58 2.29
N GLU A 589 34.57 8.22 2.34
CA GLU A 589 34.21 9.13 3.46
C GLU A 589 33.53 8.42 4.63
N MET A 590 32.90 7.26 4.40
CA MET A 590 32.35 6.44 5.49
C MET A 590 33.39 5.53 6.17
N LEU A 591 34.46 5.14 5.46
CA LEU A 591 35.49 4.25 5.99
C LEU A 591 36.51 4.90 6.93
N ASN A 592 36.58 6.23 7.02
CA ASN A 592 37.47 6.90 7.98
C ASN A 592 36.90 7.04 9.40
N GLY A 593 35.66 6.57 9.63
CA GLY A 593 35.04 6.58 10.97
C GLY A 593 35.14 5.28 11.77
N LEU A 594 35.61 4.17 11.17
CA LEU A 594 35.46 2.82 11.75
C LEU A 594 36.74 1.97 11.75
N ILE A 595 37.92 2.58 11.60
CA ILE A 595 39.19 1.90 11.92
C ILE A 595 39.29 1.83 13.46
N GLY A 596 39.09 0.62 13.99
CA GLY A 596 39.14 0.32 15.42
C GLY A 596 39.08 -1.18 15.77
N ASP A 597 39.94 -1.97 15.14
CA ASP A 597 40.83 -2.96 15.78
C ASP A 597 40.34 -4.35 16.33
N TYR A 598 40.84 -5.39 15.61
CA TYR A 598 41.47 -6.68 16.01
C TYR A 598 40.70 -8.03 16.20
N ASN A 599 40.92 -8.92 15.20
CA ASN A 599 41.45 -10.30 15.20
C ASN A 599 40.63 -11.59 15.54
N SER A 600 40.71 -12.54 14.59
CA SER A 600 40.24 -13.96 14.45
C SER A 600 40.90 -14.99 15.43
N PRO A 601 40.80 -16.35 15.28
CA PRO A 601 39.97 -17.25 14.43
C PRO A 601 39.41 -18.56 15.08
N GLY A 602 38.42 -19.23 14.44
CA GLY A 602 38.50 -20.67 14.07
C GLY A 602 37.62 -21.74 14.78
N HIS A 603 37.03 -22.62 13.95
CA HIS A 603 36.62 -24.04 14.18
C HIS A 603 35.49 -24.32 15.19
N ASP A 604 34.45 -25.13 14.98
CA ASP A 604 34.17 -26.22 14.06
C ASP A 604 32.66 -26.40 13.96
N GLU A 605 32.14 -26.24 12.76
CA GLU A 605 30.72 -26.28 12.50
C GLU A 605 30.42 -27.30 11.41
N GLN A 606 30.53 -28.59 11.77
CA GLN A 606 30.24 -29.70 10.87
C GLN A 606 29.61 -30.94 11.55
N GLN A 607 29.19 -30.86 12.82
CA GLN A 607 28.74 -32.05 13.57
C GLN A 607 27.24 -32.07 13.91
N PHE A 608 26.52 -30.95 13.74
CA PHE A 608 25.13 -30.81 14.21
C PHE A 608 24.07 -31.36 13.24
N TRP A 609 24.39 -31.48 11.94
CA TRP A 609 23.40 -31.84 10.90
C TRP A 609 23.19 -33.35 10.70
N ASP A 610 24.08 -34.21 11.20
CA ASP A 610 24.02 -35.66 10.94
C ASP A 610 23.04 -36.42 11.86
N GLU A 611 22.64 -35.87 13.02
CA GLU A 611 21.79 -36.61 13.97
C GLU A 611 20.28 -36.37 13.79
N MET A 612 19.86 -35.31 13.07
CA MET A 612 18.45 -34.91 13.01
C MET A 612 17.61 -35.62 11.92
N ILE A 613 18.24 -36.50 11.12
CA ILE A 613 17.61 -37.19 9.97
C ILE A 613 17.11 -38.62 10.29
N THR A 614 17.36 -39.17 11.49
CA THR A 614 16.97 -40.57 11.79
C THR A 614 15.86 -40.74 12.84
N GLY A 615 14.63 -40.99 12.35
CA GLY A 615 13.51 -41.64 13.06
C GLY A 615 12.42 -40.68 13.56
N SER A 616 11.18 -40.62 13.09
CA SER A 616 10.21 -41.55 12.49
C SER A 616 9.68 -42.67 13.41
N CYS A 617 8.34 -42.65 13.55
CA CYS A 617 7.42 -43.70 13.98
C CYS A 617 7.45 -44.19 15.44
N ALA A 618 6.46 -43.78 16.24
CA ALA A 618 5.33 -44.62 16.66
C ALA A 618 4.28 -43.77 17.39
#